data_AF-A0A939XY58-F1
#
_entry.id   AF-A0A939XY58-F1
#
_cell.length_a   1.000
_cell.length_b   1.000
_cell.length_c   1.000
_cell.angle_alpha   90.00
_cell.angle_beta   90.00
_cell.angle_gamma   90.00
#
_symmetry.space_group_name_H-M   'P 1'
#
loop_
_entity.id
_entity.type
_entity.pdbx_description
1 polymer ?
#
loop_
_entity_poly.entity_id
_entity_poly.type
_entity_poly.pdbx_seq_one_letter_code
_entity_poly.pdbx_strand_id
1 'polypeptide(L)'
;MKRYKLYGLIALVALLTTSCAIHDPFADNGELGQVLPTVDWEQGSTVVKAGRHATFKGKYYTTAEKAIDHSEVWCLIKRQQTATATSKLTTSLAYTKNYSLTDTVRSSQMVATYPHSKAEWDGYEYVLADSFPTSRTLAPVTWVNPEEWDQEKFDNYYPSTFKDEFMAYMVNALTKDSTYYNDLRNVYIKYNFPIELFEQLNAQYNIDFPTDTTTDDKSNAWFTTDEVDHYYYITVGDDGNAVYHEIASESEAPSGVNVQPVYKSAFWLFSRYSDDTGGKITTVRRQYMPYFKSMLETIPFTSWIYNTSDKAYTVNFNRTYFLEPQFRVYDTDGKVGVTTDNKEVTLN
;
A
#
# COMPACT_ATOMS: atom_id res chain seq x y z
N MET A 1 -56.19 44.70 -1.14
CA MET A 1 -54.87 44.39 -1.77
C MET A 1 -54.05 45.66 -1.93
N LYS A 2 -53.06 45.92 -1.05
CA LYS A 2 -51.88 46.81 -1.23
C LYS A 2 -51.14 47.21 0.07
N ARG A 3 -51.41 46.60 1.24
CA ARG A 3 -50.69 46.92 2.49
C ARG A 3 -50.01 45.75 3.22
N TYR A 4 -50.15 44.51 2.73
CA TYR A 4 -49.57 43.30 3.34
C TYR A 4 -48.31 42.78 2.61
N LYS A 5 -47.95 43.37 1.47
CA LYS A 5 -46.73 43.02 0.70
C LYS A 5 -45.49 43.82 1.11
N LEU A 6 -45.65 44.89 1.91
CA LEU A 6 -44.53 45.74 2.31
C LEU A 6 -43.85 45.25 3.62
N TYR A 7 -44.59 44.61 4.51
CA TYR A 7 -44.04 44.07 5.77
C TYR A 7 -43.41 42.68 5.63
N GLY A 8 -43.81 41.90 4.62
CA GLY A 8 -43.21 40.59 4.32
C GLY A 8 -41.85 40.66 3.61
N LEU A 9 -41.47 41.83 3.07
CA LEU A 9 -40.19 42.02 2.38
C LEU A 9 -39.08 42.54 3.34
N ILE A 10 -39.46 43.16 4.47
CA ILE A 10 -38.51 43.75 5.43
C ILE A 10 -37.99 42.69 6.43
N ALA A 11 -38.76 41.64 6.71
CA ALA A 11 -38.33 40.54 7.58
C ALA A 11 -37.38 39.54 6.89
N LEU A 12 -37.34 39.49 5.55
CA LEU A 12 -36.45 38.59 4.80
C LEU A 12 -35.06 39.18 4.51
N VAL A 13 -34.90 40.50 4.65
CA VAL A 13 -33.60 41.18 4.45
C VAL A 13 -32.78 41.24 5.75
N ALA A 14 -33.41 41.12 6.91
CA ALA A 14 -32.72 41.12 8.21
C ALA A 14 -32.13 39.75 8.63
N LEU A 15 -32.40 38.68 7.88
CA LEU A 15 -31.87 37.33 8.15
C LEU A 15 -30.77 36.89 7.16
N LEU A 16 -30.33 37.78 6.25
CA LEU A 16 -29.28 37.49 5.27
C LEU A 16 -27.92 38.14 5.61
N THR A 17 -27.76 38.74 6.80
CA THR A 17 -26.48 39.34 7.24
C THR A 17 -25.75 38.54 8.32
N THR A 18 -26.20 37.32 8.66
CA THR A 18 -25.28 36.32 9.23
C THR A 18 -24.66 35.54 8.09
N SER A 19 -24.01 36.25 7.16
CA SER A 19 -23.00 35.59 6.33
C SER A 19 -21.97 35.07 7.31
N CYS A 20 -21.73 33.75 7.29
CA CYS A 20 -20.46 33.20 7.70
C CYS A 20 -19.40 34.11 7.09
N ALA A 21 -18.72 34.89 7.93
CA ALA A 21 -17.59 35.68 7.48
C ALA A 21 -16.64 34.68 6.84
N ILE A 22 -16.56 34.70 5.51
CA ILE A 22 -15.44 34.11 4.81
C ILE A 22 -14.28 34.97 5.29
N HIS A 23 -13.59 34.47 6.31
CA HIS A 23 -12.35 35.03 6.79
C HIS A 23 -11.40 34.96 5.61
N ASP A 24 -11.21 36.08 4.91
CA ASP A 24 -10.24 36.20 3.83
C ASP A 24 -8.86 36.31 4.48
N PRO A 25 -8.01 35.26 4.42
CA PRO A 25 -6.73 35.27 5.11
C PRO A 25 -5.72 36.25 4.48
N PHE A 26 -6.01 36.83 3.30
CA PHE A 26 -5.13 37.79 2.63
C PHE A 26 -5.44 39.25 2.98
N ALA A 27 -6.69 39.58 3.27
CA ALA A 27 -7.08 40.93 3.68
C ALA A 27 -6.69 41.23 5.15
N ASP A 28 -6.78 40.24 6.04
CA ASP A 28 -6.50 40.45 7.47
C ASP A 28 -5.01 40.35 7.86
N ASN A 29 -4.20 39.61 7.08
CA ASN A 29 -2.78 39.37 7.36
C ASN A 29 -1.81 40.19 6.48
N GLY A 30 -2.33 41.15 5.71
CA GLY A 30 -1.59 41.83 4.63
C GLY A 30 -1.01 43.22 4.94
N GLU A 31 -1.17 43.76 6.16
CA GLU A 31 -0.55 45.06 6.49
C GLU A 31 0.88 44.87 6.99
N LEU A 32 1.84 45.42 6.25
CA LEU A 32 3.25 45.42 6.62
C LEU A 32 3.46 46.22 7.92
N GLY A 33 4.02 45.60 8.96
CA GLY A 33 4.42 46.24 10.22
C GLY A 33 3.45 46.09 11.40
N GLN A 34 2.46 45.19 11.33
CA GLN A 34 1.57 44.91 12.47
C GLN A 34 2.32 44.22 13.63
N VAL A 35 2.03 44.67 14.86
CA VAL A 35 2.43 43.97 16.08
C VAL A 35 1.46 42.83 16.32
N LEU A 36 1.95 41.60 16.26
CA LEU A 36 1.21 40.38 16.57
C LEU A 36 1.70 39.81 17.91
N PRO A 37 0.88 39.06 18.65
CA PRO A 37 1.36 38.27 19.77
C PRO A 37 2.50 37.34 19.34
N THR A 38 3.62 37.37 20.07
CA THR A 38 4.67 36.36 19.92
C THR A 38 4.23 35.12 20.67
N VAL A 39 4.26 33.96 20.01
CA VAL A 39 3.73 32.70 20.57
C VAL A 39 4.76 31.59 20.39
N ASP A 40 4.99 30.83 21.46
CA ASP A 40 5.71 29.57 21.48
C ASP A 40 4.90 28.52 22.26
N TRP A 41 5.17 27.24 22.02
CA TRP A 41 4.51 26.18 22.75
C TRP A 41 5.29 24.87 22.80
N GLU A 42 5.01 24.09 23.83
CA GLU A 42 5.47 22.73 23.99
C GLU A 42 4.30 21.78 24.25
N GLN A 43 4.42 20.55 23.73
CA GLN A 43 3.46 19.48 23.99
C GLN A 43 3.95 18.61 25.11
N GLY A 44 3.03 18.17 25.98
CA GLY A 44 3.38 17.24 27.05
C GLY A 44 3.69 15.82 26.57
N SER A 45 3.18 15.43 25.39
CA SER A 45 3.48 14.15 24.75
C SER A 45 3.27 14.23 23.24
N THR A 46 4.09 13.50 22.49
CA THR A 46 3.92 13.27 21.04
C THR A 46 3.02 12.06 20.73
N VAL A 47 2.55 11.35 21.76
CA VAL A 47 1.64 10.20 21.64
C VAL A 47 0.48 10.34 22.62
N VAL A 48 -0.75 10.28 22.11
CA VAL A 48 -1.96 10.40 22.92
C VAL A 48 -2.98 9.36 22.50
N LYS A 49 -3.60 8.70 23.49
CA LYS A 49 -4.67 7.74 23.22
C LYS A 49 -5.90 8.42 22.63
N ALA A 50 -6.44 7.87 21.54
CA ALA A 50 -7.64 8.41 20.91
C ALA A 50 -8.80 8.52 21.92
N GLY A 51 -9.42 9.70 21.99
CA GLY A 51 -10.50 10.00 22.95
C GLY A 51 -10.02 10.51 24.32
N ARG A 52 -8.72 10.74 24.50
CA ARG A 52 -8.13 11.37 25.70
C ARG A 52 -7.73 12.82 25.40
N HIS A 53 -7.22 13.51 26.41
CA HIS A 53 -6.76 14.89 26.29
C HIS A 53 -5.26 14.92 26.02
N ALA A 54 -4.83 15.76 25.08
CA ALA A 54 -3.44 16.10 24.85
C ALA A 54 -3.09 17.34 25.68
N THR A 55 -1.99 17.29 26.41
CA THR A 55 -1.54 18.40 27.26
C THR A 55 -0.53 19.28 26.53
N PHE A 56 -0.51 20.56 26.85
CA PHE A 56 0.43 21.52 26.29
C PHE A 56 0.80 22.59 27.31
N LYS A 57 1.88 23.31 27.02
CA LYS A 57 2.22 24.57 27.67
C LYS A 57 2.48 25.61 26.59
N GLY A 58 1.60 26.60 26.51
CA GLY A 58 1.73 27.75 25.64
C GLY A 58 2.44 28.90 26.37
N LYS A 59 3.25 29.63 25.63
CA LYS A 59 3.99 30.81 26.08
C LYS A 59 3.74 31.93 25.09
N TYR A 60 3.33 33.09 25.59
CA TYR A 60 3.08 34.21 24.69
C TYR A 60 3.23 35.57 25.37
N TYR A 61 3.56 36.57 24.59
CA TYR A 61 3.59 37.96 25.03
C TYR A 61 3.24 38.89 23.87
N THR A 62 2.92 40.14 24.19
CA THR A 62 2.65 41.20 23.23
C THR A 62 3.57 42.39 23.55
N THR A 63 4.10 43.03 22.51
CA THR A 63 5.10 44.10 22.64
C THR A 63 4.49 45.51 22.64
N ALA A 64 3.15 45.63 22.66
CA ALA A 64 2.41 46.88 22.69
C ALA A 64 1.39 46.92 23.85
N GLU A 65 0.79 48.08 24.14
CA GLU A 65 -0.32 48.30 25.12
C GLU A 65 -1.60 47.48 24.83
N LYS A 66 -1.52 46.48 23.95
CA LYS A 66 -2.65 45.67 23.54
C LYS A 66 -2.89 44.56 24.55
N ALA A 67 -4.14 44.44 25.00
CA ALA A 67 -4.56 43.34 25.84
C ALA A 67 -4.78 42.07 25.00
N ILE A 68 -4.39 40.92 25.56
CA ILE A 68 -4.72 39.61 25.03
C ILE A 68 -6.16 39.26 25.42
N ASP A 69 -6.93 38.73 24.46
CA ASP A 69 -8.31 38.32 24.68
C ASP A 69 -8.39 36.85 25.10
N HIS A 70 -7.94 35.95 24.22
CA HIS A 70 -7.98 34.51 24.46
C HIS A 70 -6.92 33.78 23.62
N SER A 71 -6.84 32.48 23.84
CA SER A 71 -6.01 31.58 23.04
C SER A 71 -6.80 30.37 22.59
N GLU A 72 -6.40 29.78 21.46
CA GLU A 72 -7.09 28.66 20.83
C GLU A 72 -6.10 27.57 20.45
N VAL A 73 -6.57 26.32 20.46
CA VAL A 73 -5.87 25.21 19.81
C VAL A 73 -6.68 24.79 18.59
N TRP A 74 -6.01 24.78 17.45
CA TRP A 74 -6.52 24.29 16.18
C TRP A 74 -5.85 22.98 15.85
N CYS A 75 -6.53 22.04 15.18
CA CYS A 75 -5.92 20.79 14.76
C CYS A 75 -6.30 20.43 13.33
N LEU A 76 -5.30 20.15 12.51
CA LEU A 76 -5.44 19.39 11.27
C LEU A 76 -5.29 17.90 11.59
N ILE A 77 -6.03 17.03 10.89
CA ILE A 77 -5.95 15.58 11.12
C ILE A 77 -5.47 14.88 9.86
N LYS A 78 -4.33 14.20 9.98
CA LYS A 78 -3.81 13.29 8.96
C LYS A 78 -4.17 11.86 9.30
N ARG A 79 -4.32 11.05 8.26
CA ARG A 79 -4.47 9.60 8.33
C ARG A 79 -3.36 8.99 7.49
N GLN A 80 -2.63 8.05 8.06
CA GLN A 80 -1.73 7.18 7.33
C GLN A 80 -2.29 5.76 7.32
N GLN A 81 -2.28 5.14 6.16
CA GLN A 81 -2.64 3.75 5.97
C GLN A 81 -1.48 3.02 5.32
N THR A 82 -1.15 1.84 5.84
CA THR A 82 -0.24 0.90 5.20
C THR A 82 -0.93 -0.45 5.07
N ALA A 83 -0.68 -1.13 3.97
CA ALA A 83 -1.20 -2.46 3.71
C ALA A 83 -0.14 -3.30 3.01
N THR A 84 0.03 -4.56 3.41
CA THR A 84 0.97 -5.50 2.81
C THR A 84 0.34 -6.87 2.62
N ALA A 85 0.85 -7.60 1.64
CA ALA A 85 0.57 -9.01 1.41
C ALA A 85 1.83 -9.71 0.89
N THR A 86 2.19 -10.84 1.47
CA THR A 86 3.42 -11.57 1.14
C THR A 86 3.10 -12.96 0.58
N SER A 87 3.73 -13.32 -0.54
CA SER A 87 3.62 -14.65 -1.13
C SER A 87 4.22 -15.72 -0.20
N LYS A 88 3.54 -16.86 -0.11
CA LYS A 88 3.95 -18.05 0.64
C LYS A 88 3.92 -19.34 -0.18
N LEU A 89 3.39 -19.31 -1.40
CA LEU A 89 3.44 -20.45 -2.33
C LEU A 89 4.80 -20.59 -3.03
N THR A 90 5.63 -19.55 -3.00
CA THR A 90 6.96 -19.52 -3.61
C THR A 90 8.04 -19.37 -2.53
N THR A 91 9.23 -19.88 -2.80
CA THR A 91 10.38 -19.80 -1.88
C THR A 91 11.43 -18.81 -2.38
N SER A 92 11.88 -18.93 -3.64
CA SER A 92 12.94 -18.07 -4.18
C SER A 92 12.39 -16.74 -4.71
N LEU A 93 11.20 -16.75 -5.29
CA LEU A 93 10.41 -15.56 -5.61
C LEU A 93 9.79 -15.01 -4.32
N ALA A 94 10.61 -14.31 -3.53
CA ALA A 94 10.16 -13.61 -2.35
C ALA A 94 9.48 -12.30 -2.76
N TYR A 95 8.14 -12.30 -2.80
CA TYR A 95 7.36 -11.12 -3.16
C TYR A 95 6.48 -10.64 -2.01
N THR A 96 6.54 -9.33 -1.73
CA THR A 96 5.61 -8.63 -0.87
C THR A 96 5.09 -7.40 -1.60
N LYS A 97 3.77 -7.32 -1.81
CA LYS A 97 3.13 -6.12 -2.30
C LYS A 97 2.88 -5.18 -1.14
N ASN A 98 3.22 -3.92 -1.33
CA ASN A 98 3.05 -2.86 -0.35
C ASN A 98 2.11 -1.79 -0.90
N TYR A 99 1.31 -1.20 -0.03
CA TYR A 99 0.49 -0.04 -0.27
C TYR A 99 0.66 0.93 0.90
N SER A 100 0.77 2.22 0.59
CA SER A 100 0.81 3.28 1.59
C SER A 100 0.02 4.48 1.07
N LEU A 101 -0.75 5.10 1.94
CA LEU A 101 -1.49 6.32 1.67
C LEU A 101 -1.42 7.24 2.88
N THR A 102 -1.01 8.48 2.66
CA THR A 102 -1.12 9.55 3.64
C THR A 102 -2.08 10.60 3.10
N ASP A 103 -3.08 10.95 3.91
CA ASP A 103 -4.17 11.83 3.50
C ASP A 103 -4.58 12.77 4.64
N THR A 104 -5.02 13.98 4.30
CA THR A 104 -5.57 14.94 5.25
C THR A 104 -7.08 14.71 5.34
N VAL A 105 -7.51 14.02 6.38
CA VAL A 105 -8.92 13.62 6.54
C VAL A 105 -9.79 14.70 7.19
N ARG A 106 -9.17 15.68 7.85
CA ARG A 106 -9.84 16.90 8.33
C ARG A 106 -8.89 18.08 8.24
N SER A 107 -9.34 19.16 7.60
CA SER A 107 -8.64 20.45 7.60
C SER A 107 -8.53 21.02 9.01
N SER A 108 -7.62 21.98 9.20
CA SER A 108 -7.41 22.63 10.49
C SER A 108 -8.69 23.29 10.99
N GLN A 109 -9.13 22.92 12.19
CA GLN A 109 -10.31 23.46 12.86
C GLN A 109 -10.03 23.69 14.34
N MET A 110 -10.70 24.67 14.96
CA MET A 110 -10.62 24.92 16.39
C MET A 110 -11.13 23.70 17.18
N VAL A 111 -10.35 23.24 18.16
CA VAL A 111 -10.72 22.13 19.06
C VAL A 111 -10.88 22.55 20.52
N ALA A 112 -10.27 23.69 20.92
CA ALA A 112 -10.40 24.25 22.26
C ALA A 112 -10.10 25.75 22.27
N THR A 113 -10.72 26.48 23.19
CA THR A 113 -10.49 27.90 23.46
C THR A 113 -10.26 28.11 24.96
N TYR A 114 -9.37 29.05 25.30
CA TYR A 114 -8.94 29.32 26.67
C TYR A 114 -8.93 30.83 26.92
N PRO A 115 -9.68 31.33 27.92
CA PRO A 115 -9.66 32.75 28.26
C PRO A 115 -8.28 33.18 28.79
N HIS A 116 -7.86 34.41 28.49
CA HIS A 116 -6.55 34.94 28.92
C HIS A 116 -6.34 34.86 30.44
N SER A 117 -7.41 34.95 31.23
CA SER A 117 -7.38 34.87 32.69
C SER A 117 -6.85 33.54 33.26
N LYS A 118 -6.69 32.50 32.44
CA LYS A 118 -6.08 31.22 32.83
C LYS A 118 -4.55 31.24 32.79
N ALA A 119 -3.94 32.21 32.11
CA ALA A 119 -2.50 32.28 31.98
C ALA A 119 -1.88 33.04 33.16
N GLU A 120 -0.69 32.62 33.57
CA GLU A 120 0.09 33.27 34.62
C GLU A 120 1.24 34.07 34.01
N TRP A 121 1.47 35.29 34.49
CA TRP A 121 2.63 36.09 34.09
C TRP A 121 3.86 35.64 34.88
N ASP A 122 4.91 35.19 34.19
CA ASP A 122 6.13 34.67 34.83
C ASP A 122 7.23 35.73 35.03
N GLY A 123 6.97 36.98 34.65
CA GLY A 123 7.92 38.09 34.66
C GLY A 123 8.35 38.54 33.26
N TYR A 124 8.22 37.67 32.26
CA TYR A 124 8.64 37.92 30.87
C TYR A 124 7.54 37.61 29.86
N GLU A 125 6.75 36.56 30.11
CA GLU A 125 5.69 36.09 29.23
C GLU A 125 4.49 35.52 30.01
N TYR A 126 3.36 35.39 29.33
CA TYR A 126 2.22 34.65 29.84
C TYR A 126 2.39 33.16 29.56
N VAL A 127 2.16 32.35 30.58
CA VAL A 127 2.28 30.90 30.55
C VAL A 127 0.91 30.26 30.77
N LEU A 128 0.46 29.46 29.81
CA LEU A 128 -0.77 28.68 29.88
C LEU A 128 -0.45 27.19 29.81
N ALA A 129 -0.68 26.44 30.88
CA ALA A 129 -0.63 24.98 30.88
C ALA A 129 -2.04 24.40 30.96
N ASP A 130 -2.50 23.73 29.91
CA ASP A 130 -3.85 23.14 29.85
C ASP A 130 -3.86 21.93 28.90
N SER A 131 -5.04 21.45 28.53
CA SER A 131 -5.22 20.28 27.67
C SER A 131 -6.40 20.42 26.71
N PHE A 132 -6.28 19.84 25.51
CA PHE A 132 -7.34 19.82 24.50
C PHE A 132 -7.81 18.38 24.20
N PRO A 133 -9.09 18.18 23.85
CA PRO A 133 -9.63 16.85 23.62
C PRO A 133 -9.21 16.26 22.26
N THR A 134 -9.06 14.94 22.21
CA THR A 134 -8.93 14.16 20.96
C THR A 134 -10.19 13.33 20.72
N SER A 135 -10.46 12.95 19.47
CA SER A 135 -11.65 12.13 19.15
C SER A 135 -11.40 10.64 19.32
N ARG A 136 -12.35 9.92 19.95
CA ARG A 136 -12.34 8.45 20.04
C ARG A 136 -12.46 7.77 18.67
N THR A 137 -13.05 8.45 17.68
CA THR A 137 -13.20 7.91 16.31
C THR A 137 -11.88 7.84 15.53
N LEU A 138 -10.79 8.33 16.11
CA LEU A 138 -9.45 8.33 15.52
C LEU A 138 -8.58 7.22 16.13
N ALA A 139 -9.20 6.20 16.74
CA ALA A 139 -8.48 5.03 17.20
C ALA A 139 -7.80 4.34 16.00
N PRO A 140 -6.55 3.88 16.16
CA PRO A 140 -5.88 3.15 15.11
C PRO A 140 -6.59 1.81 14.85
N VAL A 141 -6.41 1.31 13.63
CA VAL A 141 -6.93 0.00 13.22
C VAL A 141 -5.76 -0.85 12.77
N THR A 142 -5.69 -2.09 13.28
CA THR A 142 -4.70 -3.07 12.88
C THR A 142 -5.37 -4.37 12.48
N TRP A 143 -4.84 -5.00 11.43
CA TRP A 143 -5.23 -6.33 11.00
C TRP A 143 -3.96 -7.04 10.51
N VAL A 144 -3.48 -7.99 11.30
CA VAL A 144 -2.14 -8.57 11.15
C VAL A 144 -2.28 -10.08 11.17
N ASN A 145 -1.79 -10.73 10.12
CA ASN A 145 -1.69 -12.17 9.97
C ASN A 145 -2.90 -12.95 10.53
N PRO A 146 -4.12 -12.73 10.01
CA PRO A 146 -5.30 -13.39 10.54
C PRO A 146 -5.27 -14.90 10.24
N GLU A 147 -5.75 -15.70 11.20
CA GLU A 147 -5.92 -17.16 11.02
C GLU A 147 -7.08 -17.47 10.06
N GLU A 148 -8.17 -16.69 10.14
CA GLU A 148 -9.34 -16.81 9.27
C GLU A 148 -9.42 -15.68 8.26
N TRP A 149 -9.82 -16.00 7.03
CA TRP A 149 -9.96 -15.00 5.98
C TRP A 149 -11.23 -14.18 6.15
N ASP A 150 -11.09 -12.86 6.15
CA ASP A 150 -12.18 -11.91 6.27
C ASP A 150 -12.22 -11.03 5.02
N GLN A 151 -13.06 -11.41 4.06
CA GLN A 151 -13.16 -10.71 2.77
C GLN A 151 -13.66 -9.28 2.94
N GLU A 152 -14.60 -9.04 3.84
CA GLU A 152 -15.15 -7.70 4.09
C GLU A 152 -14.08 -6.76 4.66
N LYS A 153 -13.25 -7.23 5.60
CA LYS A 153 -12.11 -6.44 6.07
C LYS A 153 -11.11 -6.15 4.96
N PHE A 154 -10.78 -7.16 4.14
CA PHE A 154 -9.86 -6.95 3.03
C PHE A 154 -10.37 -5.86 2.08
N ASP A 155 -11.62 -5.94 1.64
CA ASP A 155 -12.23 -4.99 0.71
C ASP A 155 -12.33 -3.57 1.29
N ASN A 156 -12.48 -3.45 2.61
CA ASN A 156 -12.53 -2.16 3.31
C ASN A 156 -11.13 -1.54 3.56
N TYR A 157 -10.07 -2.35 3.63
CA TYR A 157 -8.75 -1.92 4.05
C TYR A 157 -7.76 -1.78 2.90
N TYR A 158 -7.95 -2.54 1.81
CA TYR A 158 -7.07 -2.58 0.66
C TYR A 158 -7.71 -1.88 -0.55
N PRO A 159 -6.92 -1.26 -1.45
CA PRO A 159 -7.43 -0.81 -2.74
C PRO A 159 -8.02 -1.96 -3.56
N SER A 160 -9.05 -1.68 -4.34
CA SER A 160 -9.73 -2.69 -5.17
C SER A 160 -8.80 -3.38 -6.18
N THR A 161 -7.76 -2.68 -6.68
CA THR A 161 -6.78 -3.24 -7.63
C THR A 161 -5.67 -4.04 -6.95
N PHE A 162 -5.56 -4.01 -5.62
CA PHE A 162 -4.41 -4.55 -4.90
C PHE A 162 -4.23 -6.04 -5.16
N LYS A 163 -5.33 -6.80 -5.08
CA LYS A 163 -5.37 -8.24 -5.32
C LYS A 163 -4.92 -8.59 -6.74
N ASP A 164 -5.50 -7.92 -7.73
CA ASP A 164 -5.26 -8.24 -9.14
C ASP A 164 -3.81 -7.91 -9.54
N GLU A 165 -3.29 -6.77 -9.09
CA GLU A 165 -1.89 -6.41 -9.30
C GLU A 165 -0.92 -7.39 -8.62
N PHE A 166 -1.26 -7.90 -7.43
CA PHE A 166 -0.46 -8.94 -6.75
C PHE A 166 -0.42 -10.22 -7.58
N MET A 167 -1.59 -10.72 -7.99
CA MET A 167 -1.70 -11.98 -8.74
C MET A 167 -1.02 -11.85 -10.11
N ALA A 168 -1.24 -10.74 -10.81
CA ALA A 168 -0.60 -10.45 -12.09
C ALA A 168 0.93 -10.42 -11.97
N TYR A 169 1.48 -9.85 -10.89
CA TYR A 169 2.92 -9.91 -10.64
C TYR A 169 3.40 -11.34 -10.46
N MET A 170 2.75 -12.12 -9.59
CA MET A 170 3.15 -13.51 -9.29
C MET A 170 3.14 -14.39 -10.54
N VAL A 171 2.05 -14.34 -11.31
CA VAL A 171 1.92 -15.08 -12.56
C VAL A 171 3.01 -14.66 -13.55
N ASN A 172 3.15 -13.36 -13.82
CA ASN A 172 4.13 -12.89 -14.80
C ASN A 172 5.56 -13.21 -14.37
N ALA A 173 5.92 -13.07 -13.09
CA ALA A 173 7.25 -13.39 -12.60
C ALA A 173 7.59 -14.88 -12.76
N LEU A 174 6.62 -15.77 -12.53
CA LEU A 174 6.81 -17.22 -12.68
C LEU A 174 6.87 -17.69 -14.15
N THR A 175 6.30 -16.92 -15.09
CA THR A 175 6.14 -17.37 -16.49
C THR A 175 6.87 -16.52 -17.53
N LYS A 176 7.43 -15.37 -17.17
CA LYS A 176 8.12 -14.48 -18.12
C LYS A 176 9.36 -15.15 -18.72
N ASP A 177 10.13 -15.82 -17.88
CA ASP A 177 11.37 -16.50 -18.22
C ASP A 177 11.59 -17.69 -17.27
N SER A 178 12.78 -18.28 -17.29
CA SER A 178 13.10 -19.45 -16.46
C SER A 178 13.78 -19.11 -15.14
N THR A 179 13.89 -17.83 -14.76
CA THR A 179 14.56 -17.41 -13.52
C THR A 179 13.95 -18.08 -12.28
N TYR A 180 12.62 -18.21 -12.24
CA TYR A 180 11.89 -18.83 -11.13
C TYR A 180 11.35 -20.23 -11.45
N TYR A 181 12.03 -20.97 -12.33
CA TYR A 181 11.64 -22.33 -12.73
C TYR A 181 11.34 -23.26 -11.55
N ASN A 182 12.18 -23.25 -10.51
CA ASN A 182 11.98 -24.12 -9.33
C ASN A 182 10.73 -23.74 -8.54
N ASP A 183 10.40 -22.44 -8.45
CA ASP A 183 9.16 -22.01 -7.80
C ASP A 183 7.94 -22.38 -8.63
N LEU A 184 8.00 -22.19 -9.96
CA LEU A 184 6.92 -22.62 -10.87
C LEU A 184 6.65 -24.12 -10.71
N ARG A 185 7.70 -24.95 -10.73
CA ARG A 185 7.61 -26.39 -10.47
C ARG A 185 6.98 -26.68 -9.11
N ASN A 186 7.44 -26.01 -8.06
CA ASN A 186 6.93 -26.23 -6.70
C ASN A 186 5.45 -25.85 -6.56
N VAL A 187 5.02 -24.75 -7.19
CA VAL A 187 3.61 -24.36 -7.22
C VAL A 187 2.79 -25.42 -7.95
N TYR A 188 3.22 -25.87 -9.14
CA TYR A 188 2.56 -26.94 -9.88
C TYR A 188 2.37 -28.22 -9.04
N ILE A 189 3.44 -28.68 -8.39
CA ILE A 189 3.44 -29.94 -7.64
C ILE A 189 2.61 -29.84 -6.35
N LYS A 190 2.76 -28.74 -5.60
CA LYS A 190 2.20 -28.63 -4.24
C LYS A 190 0.82 -28.02 -4.19
N TYR A 191 0.44 -27.19 -5.18
CA TYR A 191 -0.88 -26.62 -5.21
C TYR A 191 -1.90 -27.63 -5.76
N ASN A 192 -3.02 -27.75 -5.06
CA ASN A 192 -4.08 -28.70 -5.40
C ASN A 192 -4.99 -28.12 -6.49
N PHE A 193 -4.51 -28.13 -7.73
CA PHE A 193 -5.33 -27.85 -8.91
C PHE A 193 -6.38 -28.95 -9.13
N PRO A 194 -7.63 -28.61 -9.47
CA PRO A 194 -8.67 -29.59 -9.78
C PRO A 194 -8.42 -30.30 -11.12
N ILE A 195 -8.88 -31.54 -11.26
CA ILE A 195 -8.67 -32.36 -12.48
C ILE A 195 -9.31 -31.69 -13.69
N GLU A 196 -10.50 -31.13 -13.51
CA GLU A 196 -11.29 -30.48 -14.56
C GLU A 196 -10.54 -29.29 -15.20
N LEU A 197 -9.65 -28.64 -14.45
CA LEU A 197 -8.80 -27.57 -14.98
C LEU A 197 -7.79 -28.12 -15.99
N PHE A 198 -7.17 -29.26 -15.71
CA PHE A 198 -6.21 -29.88 -16.64
C PHE A 198 -6.90 -30.29 -17.93
N GLU A 199 -8.09 -30.90 -17.83
CA GLU A 199 -8.90 -31.27 -18.99
C GLU A 199 -9.28 -30.05 -19.84
N GLN A 200 -9.73 -28.97 -19.19
CA GLN A 200 -10.05 -27.71 -19.85
C GLN A 200 -8.85 -27.11 -20.58
N LEU A 201 -7.70 -27.03 -19.91
CA LEU A 201 -6.50 -26.42 -20.49
C LEU A 201 -5.92 -27.30 -21.60
N ASN A 202 -5.99 -28.63 -21.48
CA ASN A 202 -5.57 -29.56 -22.54
C ASN A 202 -6.37 -29.33 -23.82
N ALA A 203 -7.70 -29.21 -23.68
CA ALA A 203 -8.57 -28.88 -24.80
C ALA A 203 -8.29 -27.47 -25.37
N GLN A 204 -8.08 -26.48 -24.51
CA GLN A 204 -7.81 -25.09 -24.91
C GLN A 204 -6.51 -24.93 -25.70
N TYR A 205 -5.44 -25.62 -25.29
CA TYR A 205 -4.12 -25.50 -25.90
C TYR A 205 -3.83 -26.62 -26.91
N ASN A 206 -4.74 -27.57 -27.09
CA ASN A 206 -4.56 -28.76 -27.93
C ASN A 206 -3.28 -29.53 -27.58
N ILE A 207 -3.11 -29.81 -26.29
CA ILE A 207 -1.98 -30.57 -25.74
C ILE A 207 -2.49 -31.73 -24.89
N ASP A 208 -1.66 -32.76 -24.73
CA ASP A 208 -1.95 -33.92 -23.88
C ASP A 208 -1.11 -33.86 -22.60
N PHE A 209 -1.40 -32.89 -21.73
CA PHE A 209 -0.70 -32.74 -20.44
C PHE A 209 -1.27 -33.70 -19.39
N PRO A 210 -0.45 -34.31 -18.51
CA PRO A 210 -0.95 -35.20 -17.47
C PRO A 210 -2.04 -34.55 -16.60
N THR A 211 -3.16 -35.27 -16.42
CA THR A 211 -4.32 -34.78 -15.65
C THR A 211 -4.30 -35.22 -14.19
N ASP A 212 -3.36 -36.08 -13.79
CA ASP A 212 -3.25 -36.51 -12.40
C ASP A 212 -2.90 -35.34 -11.48
N THR A 213 -3.67 -35.21 -10.40
CA THR A 213 -3.56 -34.08 -9.48
C THR A 213 -2.83 -34.41 -8.19
N THR A 214 -2.48 -35.66 -7.92
CA THR A 214 -1.76 -36.02 -6.69
C THR A 214 -0.34 -35.45 -6.72
N THR A 215 0.16 -35.06 -5.55
CA THR A 215 1.51 -34.48 -5.43
C THR A 215 2.60 -35.41 -5.95
N ASP A 216 2.49 -36.70 -5.63
CA ASP A 216 3.50 -37.71 -6.01
C ASP A 216 3.49 -37.94 -7.51
N ASP A 217 2.31 -38.07 -8.12
CA ASP A 217 2.19 -38.27 -9.57
C ASP A 217 2.61 -37.03 -10.36
N LYS A 218 2.23 -35.82 -9.90
CA LYS A 218 2.75 -34.56 -10.46
C LYS A 218 4.27 -34.48 -10.39
N SER A 219 4.86 -34.85 -9.24
CA SER A 219 6.31 -34.84 -9.07
C SER A 219 7.00 -35.88 -9.96
N ASN A 220 6.45 -37.08 -10.06
CA ASN A 220 6.95 -38.16 -10.92
C ASN A 220 6.87 -37.79 -12.41
N ALA A 221 5.78 -37.15 -12.81
CA ALA A 221 5.59 -36.67 -14.18
C ALA A 221 6.57 -35.53 -14.51
N TRP A 222 6.95 -34.70 -13.54
CA TRP A 222 7.98 -33.65 -13.69
C TRP A 222 9.41 -34.19 -13.48
N PHE A 223 9.84 -35.10 -14.36
CA PHE A 223 11.16 -35.74 -14.28
C PHE A 223 12.20 -35.13 -15.23
N THR A 224 13.47 -35.26 -14.83
CA THR A 224 14.65 -35.07 -15.67
C THR A 224 15.67 -36.15 -15.33
N THR A 225 16.52 -36.53 -16.28
CA THR A 225 17.58 -37.52 -16.08
C THR A 225 18.94 -36.98 -16.58
N ASP A 226 19.97 -37.82 -16.56
CA ASP A 226 21.27 -37.56 -17.20
C ASP A 226 21.45 -38.37 -18.49
N GLU A 227 20.43 -39.12 -18.92
CA GLU A 227 20.40 -39.84 -20.19
C GLU A 227 20.27 -38.82 -21.33
N VAL A 228 21.21 -38.82 -22.28
CA VAL A 228 21.09 -37.99 -23.49
C VAL A 228 19.99 -38.58 -24.37
N ASP A 229 19.03 -37.73 -24.72
CA ASP A 229 17.87 -38.10 -25.55
C ASP A 229 18.10 -37.71 -27.02
N HIS A 230 18.55 -36.48 -27.24
CA HIS A 230 18.88 -35.91 -28.55
C HIS A 230 19.77 -34.67 -28.37
N TYR A 231 19.91 -33.83 -29.40
CA TYR A 231 20.84 -32.70 -29.39
C TYR A 231 20.16 -31.39 -29.78
N TYR A 232 20.79 -30.26 -29.47
CA TYR A 232 20.34 -28.96 -29.92
C TYR A 232 21.48 -28.04 -30.32
N TYR A 233 21.17 -27.05 -31.16
CA TYR A 233 22.06 -25.93 -31.45
C TYR A 233 21.29 -24.61 -31.38
N ILE A 234 22.03 -23.50 -31.30
CA ILE A 234 21.46 -22.15 -31.22
C ILE A 234 21.84 -21.36 -32.47
N THR A 235 20.86 -20.68 -33.06
CA THR A 235 21.09 -19.60 -34.05
C THR A 235 20.55 -18.28 -33.52
N VAL A 236 20.94 -17.18 -34.13
CA VAL A 236 20.36 -15.86 -33.84
C VAL A 236 19.27 -15.60 -34.87
N GLY A 237 18.06 -15.29 -34.42
CA GLY A 237 16.94 -14.89 -35.27
C GLY A 237 17.08 -13.46 -35.80
N ASP A 238 16.20 -13.07 -36.72
CA ASP A 238 16.21 -11.74 -37.36
C ASP A 238 15.98 -10.58 -36.35
N ASP A 239 15.40 -10.88 -35.21
CA ASP A 239 15.15 -9.97 -34.09
C ASP A 239 16.31 -9.91 -33.08
N GLY A 240 17.41 -10.64 -33.34
CA GLY A 240 18.57 -10.74 -32.45
C GLY A 240 18.40 -11.74 -31.31
N ASN A 241 17.28 -12.47 -31.23
CA ASN A 241 17.03 -13.43 -30.15
C ASN A 241 17.60 -14.81 -30.47
N ALA A 242 17.98 -15.55 -29.42
CA ALA A 242 18.41 -16.94 -29.55
C ALA A 242 17.24 -17.85 -29.96
N VAL A 243 17.45 -18.60 -31.05
CA VAL A 243 16.54 -19.63 -31.57
C VAL A 243 17.19 -20.98 -31.32
N TYR A 244 16.48 -21.84 -30.61
CA TYR A 244 16.91 -23.19 -30.28
C TYR A 244 16.35 -24.17 -31.31
N HIS A 245 17.21 -25.03 -31.86
CA HIS A 245 16.85 -26.06 -32.82
C HIS A 245 17.22 -27.42 -32.25
N GLU A 246 16.23 -28.28 -32.03
CA GLU A 246 16.43 -29.66 -31.58
C GLU A 246 16.56 -30.60 -32.79
N ILE A 247 17.58 -31.45 -32.76
CA ILE A 247 17.97 -32.38 -33.83
C ILE A 247 18.21 -33.78 -33.26
N ALA A 248 17.97 -34.81 -34.06
CA ALA A 248 18.07 -36.19 -33.59
C ALA A 248 19.54 -36.64 -33.41
N SER A 249 20.45 -36.11 -34.22
CA SER A 249 21.87 -36.47 -34.19
C SER A 249 22.77 -35.26 -34.48
N GLU A 250 24.01 -35.27 -33.96
CA GLU A 250 24.98 -34.18 -34.18
C GLU A 250 25.26 -33.92 -35.67
N SER A 251 25.17 -34.95 -36.51
CA SER A 251 25.39 -34.87 -37.96
C SER A 251 24.33 -34.05 -38.72
N GLU A 252 23.17 -33.78 -38.10
CA GLU A 252 22.11 -32.97 -38.69
C GLU A 252 22.34 -31.45 -38.48
N ALA A 253 23.34 -31.08 -37.69
CA ALA A 253 23.64 -29.69 -37.41
C ALA A 253 24.28 -28.98 -38.62
N PRO A 254 23.92 -27.72 -38.89
CA PRO A 254 24.62 -26.88 -39.87
C PRO A 254 26.12 -26.75 -39.54
N SER A 255 26.96 -26.58 -40.56
CA SER A 255 28.39 -26.36 -40.33
C SER A 255 28.64 -25.06 -39.55
N GLY A 256 29.49 -25.13 -38.53
CA GLY A 256 29.93 -23.96 -37.76
C GLY A 256 29.07 -23.60 -36.55
N VAL A 257 28.08 -24.42 -36.20
CA VAL A 257 27.33 -24.28 -34.93
C VAL A 257 27.88 -25.21 -33.85
N ASN A 258 27.77 -24.78 -32.60
CA ASN A 258 28.04 -25.65 -31.46
C ASN A 258 26.80 -26.48 -31.16
N VAL A 259 26.98 -27.80 -31.11
CA VAL A 259 25.92 -28.76 -30.79
C VAL A 259 26.09 -29.21 -29.35
N GLN A 260 24.98 -29.25 -28.61
CA GLN A 260 24.96 -29.56 -27.19
C GLN A 260 23.90 -30.62 -26.89
N PRO A 261 24.08 -31.47 -25.87
CA PRO A 261 23.12 -32.52 -25.55
C PRO A 261 21.85 -31.98 -24.89
N VAL A 262 20.73 -32.63 -25.21
CA VAL A 262 19.44 -32.51 -24.54
C VAL A 262 19.20 -33.81 -23.76
N TYR A 263 18.85 -33.68 -22.50
CA TYR A 263 18.64 -34.81 -21.60
C TYR A 263 17.18 -35.21 -21.56
N LYS A 264 16.94 -36.52 -21.43
CA LYS A 264 15.62 -37.10 -21.31
C LYS A 264 14.90 -36.52 -20.10
N SER A 265 13.72 -35.99 -20.35
CA SER A 265 12.89 -35.28 -19.38
C SER A 265 11.42 -35.36 -19.81
N ALA A 266 10.53 -34.87 -18.96
CA ALA A 266 9.12 -34.73 -19.32
C ALA A 266 8.97 -33.91 -20.62
N PHE A 267 8.01 -34.27 -21.47
CA PHE A 267 7.92 -33.71 -22.83
C PHE A 267 7.66 -32.20 -22.88
N TRP A 268 7.19 -31.58 -21.78
CA TRP A 268 7.01 -30.13 -21.64
C TRP A 268 8.25 -29.41 -21.10
N LEU A 269 9.32 -30.14 -20.78
CA LEU A 269 10.57 -29.61 -20.25
C LEU A 269 11.67 -29.65 -21.31
N PHE A 270 12.58 -28.69 -21.20
CA PHE A 270 13.79 -28.62 -22.00
C PHE A 270 15.00 -28.67 -21.07
N SER A 271 15.42 -29.90 -20.74
CA SER A 271 16.61 -30.17 -19.94
C SER A 271 17.82 -30.32 -20.85
N ARG A 272 18.82 -29.45 -20.73
CA ARG A 272 19.93 -29.39 -21.68
C ARG A 272 21.21 -28.91 -21.05
N TYR A 273 22.35 -29.20 -21.67
CA TYR A 273 23.60 -28.55 -21.30
C TYR A 273 23.63 -27.11 -21.82
N SER A 274 24.14 -26.16 -21.03
CA SER A 274 24.34 -24.77 -21.42
C SER A 274 25.75 -24.32 -21.08
N ASP A 275 26.46 -23.82 -22.10
CA ASP A 275 27.79 -23.23 -21.97
C ASP A 275 27.78 -22.01 -21.03
N ASP A 276 26.72 -21.18 -21.08
CA ASP A 276 26.59 -19.98 -20.24
C ASP A 276 26.63 -20.30 -18.74
N THR A 277 26.05 -21.45 -18.35
CA THR A 277 26.06 -21.92 -16.96
C THR A 277 27.14 -22.97 -16.67
N GLY A 278 27.83 -23.46 -17.70
CA GLY A 278 28.79 -24.57 -17.60
C GLY A 278 28.17 -25.88 -17.11
N GLY A 279 26.89 -26.13 -17.38
CA GLY A 279 26.17 -27.24 -16.76
C GLY A 279 24.75 -27.46 -17.27
N LYS A 280 24.07 -28.44 -16.66
CA LYS A 280 22.69 -28.79 -17.00
C LYS A 280 21.72 -27.73 -16.49
N ILE A 281 20.91 -27.18 -17.39
CA ILE A 281 19.79 -26.30 -17.09
C ILE A 281 18.48 -26.96 -17.49
N THR A 282 17.40 -26.65 -16.79
CA THR A 282 16.06 -27.11 -17.16
C THR A 282 15.10 -25.95 -17.17
N THR A 283 14.31 -25.86 -18.23
CA THR A 283 13.30 -24.82 -18.43
C THR A 283 12.00 -25.44 -18.92
N VAL A 284 10.86 -24.80 -18.69
CA VAL A 284 9.62 -25.18 -19.38
C VAL A 284 9.73 -24.79 -20.85
N ARG A 285 9.33 -25.68 -21.75
CA ARG A 285 9.32 -25.41 -23.19
C ARG A 285 8.38 -24.25 -23.51
N ARG A 286 8.79 -23.41 -24.47
CA ARG A 286 8.07 -22.17 -24.80
C ARG A 286 6.60 -22.42 -25.16
N GLN A 287 6.28 -23.49 -25.87
CA GLN A 287 4.90 -23.81 -26.25
C GLN A 287 3.99 -24.20 -25.06
N TYR A 288 4.56 -24.63 -23.93
CA TYR A 288 3.80 -24.96 -22.72
C TYR A 288 3.69 -23.79 -21.75
N MET A 289 4.45 -22.70 -21.94
CA MET A 289 4.40 -21.56 -21.02
C MET A 289 3.02 -20.90 -20.92
N PRO A 290 2.25 -20.72 -22.03
CA PRO A 290 0.88 -20.22 -21.95
C PRO A 290 -0.05 -21.11 -21.10
N TYR A 291 0.12 -22.44 -21.19
CA TYR A 291 -0.63 -23.39 -20.37
C TYR A 291 -0.38 -23.17 -18.87
N PHE A 292 0.90 -23.11 -18.48
CA PHE A 292 1.27 -22.83 -17.09
C PHE A 292 0.78 -21.46 -16.61
N LYS A 293 0.83 -20.45 -17.48
CA LYS A 293 0.29 -19.13 -17.16
C LYS A 293 -1.20 -19.18 -16.82
N SER A 294 -2.03 -19.76 -17.69
CA SER A 294 -3.47 -19.86 -17.44
C SER A 294 -3.80 -20.75 -16.25
N MET A 295 -3.02 -21.80 -16.00
CA MET A 295 -3.15 -22.61 -14.78
C MET A 295 -2.89 -21.76 -13.52
N LEU A 296 -1.81 -20.99 -13.48
CA LEU A 296 -1.48 -20.13 -12.33
C LEU A 296 -2.49 -19.00 -12.11
N GLU A 297 -3.11 -18.48 -13.18
CA GLU A 297 -4.16 -17.46 -13.12
C GLU A 297 -5.42 -17.93 -12.38
N THR A 298 -5.61 -19.25 -12.23
CA THR A 298 -6.73 -19.82 -11.45
C THR A 298 -6.50 -19.84 -9.94
N ILE A 299 -5.25 -19.67 -9.48
CA ILE A 299 -4.93 -19.72 -8.05
C ILE A 299 -5.52 -18.48 -7.37
N PRO A 300 -6.42 -18.63 -6.38
CA PRO A 300 -7.01 -17.50 -5.71
C PRO A 300 -5.96 -16.79 -4.85
N PHE A 301 -6.11 -15.47 -4.73
CA PHE A 301 -5.23 -14.61 -3.92
C PHE A 301 -4.93 -15.16 -2.53
N THR A 302 -5.95 -15.66 -1.82
CA THR A 302 -5.82 -16.22 -0.47
C THR A 302 -4.87 -17.41 -0.42
N SER A 303 -4.85 -18.26 -1.46
CA SER A 303 -3.89 -19.36 -1.55
C SER A 303 -2.46 -18.87 -1.71
N TRP A 304 -2.22 -17.79 -2.46
CA TRP A 304 -0.88 -17.22 -2.64
C TRP A 304 -0.24 -16.75 -1.34
N ILE A 305 -1.03 -16.23 -0.41
CA ILE A 305 -0.56 -15.56 0.80
C ILE A 305 -0.70 -16.41 2.08
N TYR A 306 -1.36 -17.57 1.99
CA TYR A 306 -1.57 -18.45 3.13
C TYR A 306 -0.27 -19.14 3.55
N ASN A 307 0.13 -18.94 4.81
CA ASN A 307 1.27 -19.61 5.39
C ASN A 307 0.79 -20.89 6.08
N THR A 308 1.13 -22.05 5.51
CA THR A 308 0.76 -23.35 6.07
C THR A 308 1.44 -23.64 7.42
N SER A 309 2.61 -23.07 7.68
CA SER A 309 3.34 -23.26 8.94
C SER A 309 2.69 -22.50 10.08
N ASP A 310 2.35 -21.23 9.84
CA ASP A 310 1.74 -20.35 10.84
C ASP A 310 0.21 -20.49 10.90
N LYS A 311 -0.39 -21.20 9.92
CA LYS A 311 -1.83 -21.34 9.71
C LYS A 311 -2.56 -19.99 9.65
N ALA A 312 -1.95 -19.03 8.96
CA ALA A 312 -2.44 -17.66 8.86
C ALA A 312 -2.18 -17.06 7.47
N TYR A 313 -2.99 -16.07 7.09
CA TYR A 313 -2.80 -15.31 5.86
C TYR A 313 -1.77 -14.21 6.08
N THR A 314 -0.74 -14.13 5.24
CA THR A 314 0.37 -13.16 5.44
C THR A 314 -0.01 -11.79 4.89
N VAL A 315 -0.93 -11.12 5.57
CA VAL A 315 -1.39 -9.76 5.29
C VAL A 315 -1.26 -8.88 6.53
N ASN A 316 -0.87 -7.63 6.32
CA ASN A 316 -0.81 -6.65 7.40
C ASN A 316 -1.43 -5.35 6.94
N PHE A 317 -2.35 -4.82 7.73
CA PHE A 317 -2.92 -3.50 7.55
C PHE A 317 -2.76 -2.70 8.83
N ASN A 318 -2.35 -1.44 8.69
CA ASN A 318 -2.30 -0.47 9.76
C ASN A 318 -2.93 0.84 9.28
N ARG A 319 -3.81 1.41 10.10
CA ARG A 319 -4.31 2.77 9.95
C ARG A 319 -4.00 3.52 11.24
N THR A 320 -3.24 4.60 11.11
CA THR A 320 -2.88 5.49 12.21
C THR A 320 -3.32 6.91 11.88
N TYR A 321 -3.65 7.70 12.90
CA TYR A 321 -4.02 9.10 12.77
C TYR A 321 -3.01 9.98 13.47
N PHE A 322 -2.81 11.17 12.91
CA PHE A 322 -1.94 12.18 13.46
C PHE A 322 -2.70 13.49 13.59
N LEU A 323 -2.48 14.20 14.69
CA LEU A 323 -2.92 15.56 14.87
C LEU A 323 -1.74 16.48 14.57
N GLU A 324 -1.97 17.49 13.75
CA GLU A 324 -1.07 18.64 13.60
C GLU A 324 -1.74 19.83 14.30
N PRO A 325 -1.58 19.92 15.61
CA PRO A 325 -2.17 21.02 16.35
C PRO A 325 -1.37 22.31 16.09
N GLN A 326 -2.03 23.45 16.27
CA GLN A 326 -1.46 24.80 16.20
C GLN A 326 -2.05 25.61 17.35
N PHE A 327 -1.18 26.27 18.13
CA PHE A 327 -1.60 27.18 19.18
C PHE A 327 -1.68 28.60 18.63
N ARG A 328 -2.79 29.28 18.93
CA ARG A 328 -3.09 30.62 18.45
C ARG A 328 -3.44 31.52 19.63
N VAL A 329 -2.99 32.77 19.58
CA VAL A 329 -3.27 33.78 20.60
C VAL A 329 -3.85 35.00 19.92
N TYR A 330 -4.99 35.46 20.42
CA TYR A 330 -5.75 36.57 19.86
C TYR A 330 -5.63 37.78 20.79
N ASP A 331 -5.27 38.93 20.23
CA ASP A 331 -5.42 40.21 20.93
C ASP A 331 -6.87 40.70 20.89
N THR A 332 -7.15 41.72 21.69
CA THR A 332 -8.47 42.36 21.77
C THR A 332 -8.93 43.07 20.49
N ASP A 333 -8.02 43.28 19.53
CA ASP A 333 -8.32 43.81 18.19
C ASP A 333 -8.51 42.69 17.14
N GLY A 334 -8.45 41.42 17.55
CA GLY A 334 -8.59 40.26 16.68
C GLY A 334 -7.33 39.86 15.90
N LYS A 335 -6.16 40.43 16.23
CA LYS A 335 -4.88 40.05 15.62
C LYS A 335 -4.35 38.76 16.24
N VAL A 336 -3.78 37.91 15.38
CA VAL A 336 -3.46 36.52 15.75
C VAL A 336 -1.97 36.26 15.69
N GLY A 337 -1.40 35.84 16.81
CA GLY A 337 -0.12 35.17 16.88
C GLY A 337 -0.31 33.67 16.72
N VAL A 338 0.49 33.01 15.88
CA VAL A 338 0.38 31.57 15.64
C VAL A 338 1.72 30.88 15.82
N THR A 339 1.71 29.67 16.38
CA THR A 339 2.90 28.82 16.39
C THR A 339 3.21 28.32 14.98
N THR A 340 4.47 28.39 14.59
CA THR A 340 4.99 27.93 13.29
C THR A 340 5.57 26.51 13.35
N ASP A 341 5.87 26.01 14.55
CA ASP A 341 6.48 24.70 14.73
C ASP A 341 5.46 23.58 14.57
N ASN A 342 5.74 22.63 13.67
CA ASN A 342 4.93 21.42 13.54
C ASN A 342 5.29 20.44 14.67
N LYS A 343 4.40 20.36 15.67
CA LYS A 343 4.49 19.41 16.78
C LYS A 343 3.41 18.33 16.55
N GLU A 344 3.69 17.35 15.70
CA GLU A 344 2.71 16.30 15.39
C GLU A 344 2.47 15.37 16.59
N VAL A 345 1.20 15.04 16.84
CA VAL A 345 0.78 14.07 17.87
C VAL A 345 0.25 12.82 17.20
N THR A 346 0.88 11.67 17.47
CA THR A 346 0.40 10.36 17.02
C THR A 346 -0.74 9.88 17.92
N LEU A 347 -1.83 9.40 17.32
CA LEU A 347 -2.94 8.80 18.05
C LEU A 347 -2.81 7.27 18.12
N ASN A 348 -2.85 6.73 19.34
CA ASN A 348 -2.78 5.28 19.60
C ASN A 348 -4.05 4.68 20.22
#